data_AF-A0A7C0Z1E9-F1
#
_entry.id   AF-A0A7C0Z1E9-F1
#
_cell.length_a   1.000
_cell.length_b   1.000
_cell.length_c   1.000
_cell.angle_alpha   90.00
_cell.angle_beta   90.00
_cell.angle_gamma   90.00
#
_symmetry.space_group_name_H-M   'P 1'
#
loop_
_entity.id
_entity.type
_entity.pdbx_description
1 polymer ?
#
loop_
_entity_poly.entity_id
_entity_poly.type
_entity_poly.pdbx_seq_one_letter_code
_entity_poly.pdbx_strand_id
1 'polypeptide(L)'
;MKLSRLRIRNFRCFKDEIAIDFEDITALIGKNDSGKSTILEALDIFLNDRDPDKDDASKHGDPKDLTIICEFTNFPNELILDDASPTTLEEEFLLNGEGKLEIHKRYSGDLQKPKCKSISAYALHPTINRADDLLQLKNTELKRRARELGIDISSIDQRVNAQIRKAIREHFNDLQLQLSMI
;
A
#
# COMPACT_ATOMS: atom_id res chain seq x y z
N MET A 1 2.42 11.97 8.09
CA MET A 1 1.39 11.11 7.47
C MET A 1 0.10 11.29 8.25
N LYS A 2 -1.00 11.57 7.57
CA LYS A 2 -2.35 11.75 8.15
C LYS A 2 -3.28 10.72 7.52
N LEU A 3 -4.08 10.03 8.34
CA LEU A 3 -5.15 9.16 7.85
C LEU A 3 -6.25 10.02 7.23
N SER A 4 -6.62 9.73 5.98
CA SER A 4 -7.66 10.45 5.25
C SER A 4 -8.92 9.62 5.05
N ARG A 5 -8.79 8.30 4.86
CA ARG A 5 -9.91 7.39 4.69
C ARG A 5 -9.57 6.00 5.22
N LEU A 6 -10.54 5.37 5.85
CA LEU A 6 -10.57 3.95 6.16
C LEU A 6 -11.63 3.28 5.30
N ARG A 7 -11.28 2.17 4.66
CA ARG A 7 -12.26 1.23 4.11
C ARG A 7 -12.11 -0.12 4.78
N ILE A 8 -13.25 -0.75 5.07
CA ILE A 8 -13.31 -2.02 5.77
C ILE A 8 -14.20 -2.94 4.95
N ARG A 9 -13.70 -4.14 4.63
CA ARG A 9 -14.46 -5.18 3.93
C ARG A 9 -14.38 -6.49 4.70
N ASN A 10 -15.53 -7.13 4.85
CA ASN A 10 -15.69 -8.43 5.51
C ASN A 10 -15.12 -8.49 6.96
N PHE A 11 -15.35 -7.45 7.77
CA PHE A 11 -14.92 -7.38 9.17
C PHE A 11 -16.12 -7.19 10.10
N ARG A 12 -16.38 -8.22 10.92
CA ARG A 12 -17.46 -8.29 11.91
C ARG A 12 -18.82 -7.91 11.33
N CYS A 13 -19.40 -6.80 11.77
CA CYS A 13 -20.70 -6.32 11.32
C CYS A 13 -20.68 -5.73 9.90
N PHE A 14 -19.50 -5.40 9.36
CA PHE A 14 -19.31 -4.89 8.01
C PHE A 14 -18.99 -6.03 7.05
N LYS A 15 -20.04 -6.63 6.47
CA LYS A 15 -19.90 -7.63 5.42
C LYS A 15 -19.38 -6.98 4.12
N ASP A 16 -20.14 -6.03 3.62
CA ASP A 16 -19.81 -5.28 2.41
C ASP A 16 -18.81 -4.16 2.74
N GLU A 17 -18.12 -3.66 1.71
CA GLU A 17 -17.15 -2.58 1.89
C GLU A 17 -17.85 -1.29 2.34
N ILE A 18 -17.35 -0.70 3.42
CA ILE A 18 -17.73 0.64 3.85
C ILE A 18 -16.53 1.57 3.77
N ALA A 19 -16.80 2.87 3.62
CA ALA A 19 -15.78 3.92 3.60
C ALA A 19 -16.10 4.98 4.66
N ILE A 20 -15.07 5.40 5.39
CA ILE A 20 -15.15 6.45 6.40
C ILE A 20 -14.02 7.44 6.13
N ASP A 21 -14.37 8.68 5.85
CA ASP A 21 -13.42 9.78 5.69
C ASP A 21 -13.07 10.37 7.07
N PHE A 22 -11.80 10.79 7.21
CA PHE A 22 -11.26 11.33 8.45
C PHE A 22 -10.78 12.76 8.25
N GLU A 23 -11.21 13.61 9.18
CA GLU A 23 -10.73 14.98 9.36
C GLU A 23 -9.84 15.09 10.61
N ASP A 24 -9.33 16.29 10.92
CA ASP A 24 -8.49 16.52 12.12
C ASP A 24 -9.17 16.07 13.42
N ILE A 25 -10.50 16.22 13.49
CA ILE A 25 -11.32 15.69 14.57
C ILE A 25 -12.52 15.00 13.93
N THR A 26 -12.64 13.69 14.17
CA THR A 26 -13.74 12.87 13.64
C THR A 26 -14.51 12.24 14.79
N ALA A 27 -15.81 12.53 14.91
CA ALA A 27 -16.68 11.99 15.95
C ALA A 27 -17.56 10.86 15.40
N LEU A 28 -17.41 9.65 15.94
CA LEU A 28 -18.26 8.50 15.61
C LEU A 28 -19.47 8.45 16.55
N ILE A 29 -20.68 8.74 16.04
CA ILE A 29 -21.92 8.77 16.82
C ILE A 29 -22.89 7.70 16.30
N GLY A 30 -23.56 7.00 17.20
CA GLY A 30 -24.50 5.94 16.87
C GLY A 30 -24.90 5.13 18.10
N LYS A 31 -25.94 4.30 17.96
CA LYS A 31 -26.39 3.38 19.03
C LYS A 31 -25.30 2.39 19.41
N ASN A 32 -25.40 1.78 20.59
CA ASN A 32 -24.53 0.66 20.94
C ASN A 32 -24.63 -0.45 19.88
N ASP A 33 -23.53 -1.16 19.68
CA ASP A 33 -23.40 -2.26 18.71
C ASP A 33 -23.59 -1.86 17.24
N SER A 34 -23.58 -0.56 16.91
CA SER A 34 -23.65 -0.06 15.54
C SER A 34 -22.31 -0.12 14.79
N GLY A 35 -21.29 -0.80 15.32
CA GLY A 35 -19.97 -0.91 14.70
C GLY A 35 -18.96 0.21 14.99
N LYS A 36 -19.25 1.15 15.91
CA LYS A 36 -18.30 2.23 16.27
C LYS A 36 -16.97 1.70 16.81
N SER A 37 -17.02 0.79 17.78
CA SER A 37 -15.81 0.16 18.32
C SER A 37 -15.12 -0.68 17.25
N THR A 38 -15.88 -1.35 16.38
CA THR A 38 -15.34 -2.10 15.24
C THR A 38 -14.50 -1.23 14.31
N ILE A 39 -14.90 0.01 14.04
CA ILE A 39 -14.10 0.95 13.24
C ILE A 39 -12.75 1.24 13.92
N LEU A 40 -12.76 1.51 15.23
CA LEU A 40 -11.54 1.77 16.00
C LEU A 40 -10.63 0.54 16.10
N GLU A 41 -11.21 -0.65 16.22
CA GLU A 41 -10.47 -1.91 16.25
C GLU A 41 -9.84 -2.25 14.90
N ALA A 42 -10.52 -1.97 13.78
CA ALA A 42 -9.92 -2.10 12.45
C ALA A 42 -8.72 -1.17 12.28
N LEU A 43 -8.80 0.07 12.78
CA LEU A 43 -7.68 1.01 12.78
C LEU A 43 -6.52 0.53 13.66
N ASP A 44 -6.82 0.00 14.85
CA ASP A 44 -5.80 -0.55 15.75
C ASP A 44 -5.07 -1.74 15.11
N ILE A 45 -5.81 -2.65 14.48
CA ILE A 45 -5.26 -3.77 13.69
C ILE A 45 -4.35 -3.26 12.58
N PHE A 46 -4.80 -2.26 11.83
CA PHE A 46 -4.06 -1.73 10.70
C PHE A 46 -2.79 -0.98 11.13
N LEU A 47 -2.90 -0.04 12.08
CA LEU A 47 -1.83 0.89 12.43
C LEU A 47 -0.78 0.28 13.37
N ASN A 48 -1.17 -0.70 14.19
CA ASN A 48 -0.29 -1.33 15.18
C ASN A 48 0.13 -2.76 14.80
N ASP A 49 -0.04 -3.15 13.53
CA ASP A 49 0.33 -4.46 12.98
C ASP A 49 -0.17 -5.64 13.84
N ARG A 50 -1.39 -5.52 14.37
CA ARG A 50 -2.01 -6.62 15.11
C ARG A 50 -2.64 -7.61 14.15
N ASP A 51 -2.70 -8.85 14.60
CA ASP A 51 -3.46 -9.89 13.94
C ASP A 51 -4.94 -9.80 14.37
N PRO A 52 -5.90 -9.98 13.44
CA PRO A 52 -7.31 -10.12 13.80
C PRO A 52 -7.58 -11.38 14.62
N ASP A 53 -8.68 -11.37 15.36
CA ASP A 53 -9.19 -12.54 16.05
C ASP A 53 -9.89 -13.51 15.08
N LYS A 54 -9.98 -14.79 15.46
CA LYS A 54 -10.60 -15.84 14.64
C LYS A 54 -12.05 -15.54 14.21
N ASP A 55 -12.76 -14.72 14.98
CA ASP A 55 -14.16 -14.38 14.79
C ASP A 55 -14.35 -12.97 14.18
N ASP A 56 -13.26 -12.32 13.75
CA ASP A 56 -13.28 -10.98 13.17
C ASP A 56 -13.75 -10.94 11.72
N ALA A 57 -13.63 -12.04 10.97
CA ALA A 57 -14.25 -12.12 9.65
C ALA A 57 -15.78 -12.08 9.78
N SER A 58 -16.46 -11.37 8.87
CA SER A 58 -17.92 -11.30 8.93
C SER A 58 -18.54 -12.69 8.76
N LYS A 59 -19.47 -13.06 9.66
CA LYS A 59 -20.15 -14.36 9.65
C LYS A 59 -20.95 -14.66 8.37
N HIS A 60 -21.28 -13.62 7.61
CA HIS A 60 -22.11 -13.71 6.40
C HIS A 60 -21.36 -13.34 5.11
N GLY A 61 -20.05 -13.15 5.17
CA GLY A 61 -19.21 -12.86 4.01
C GLY A 61 -18.13 -13.94 3.79
N ASP A 62 -17.18 -13.65 2.89
CA ASP A 62 -16.08 -14.56 2.58
C ASP A 62 -14.91 -14.30 3.53
N PRO A 63 -14.61 -15.17 4.50
CA PRO A 63 -13.53 -14.96 5.47
C PRO A 63 -12.14 -14.79 4.82
N LYS A 64 -11.96 -15.22 3.57
CA LYS A 64 -10.71 -14.99 2.82
C LYS A 64 -10.57 -13.56 2.31
N ASP A 65 -11.63 -12.76 2.34
CA ASP A 65 -11.67 -11.37 1.86
C ASP A 65 -11.66 -10.34 2.99
N LEU A 66 -11.33 -10.76 4.23
CA LEU A 66 -11.12 -9.83 5.34
C LEU A 66 -10.00 -8.84 4.97
N THR A 67 -10.38 -7.57 4.74
CA THR A 67 -9.49 -6.54 4.22
C THR A 67 -9.73 -5.22 4.92
N ILE A 68 -8.63 -4.59 5.36
CA ILE A 68 -8.64 -3.24 5.93
C ILE A 68 -7.75 -2.38 5.04
N ILE A 69 -8.28 -1.25 4.59
CA ILE A 69 -7.65 -0.37 3.61
C ILE A 69 -7.56 1.02 4.22
N CYS A 70 -6.37 1.61 4.23
CA CYS A 70 -6.17 2.98 4.68
C CYS A 70 -5.56 3.82 3.57
N GLU A 71 -6.08 5.03 3.42
CA GLU A 71 -5.52 6.06 2.54
C GLU A 71 -4.91 7.18 3.36
N PHE A 72 -3.66 7.53 3.05
CA PHE A 72 -2.90 8.54 3.77
C PHE A 72 -2.58 9.74 2.89
N THR A 73 -2.63 10.91 3.51
CA THR A 73 -2.18 12.20 2.98
C THR A 73 -1.10 12.78 3.88
N ASN A 74 -0.56 13.97 3.54
CA ASN A 74 0.40 14.70 4.37
C ASN A 74 1.57 13.82 4.85
N PHE A 75 2.11 13.00 3.95
CA PHE A 75 3.35 12.26 4.15
C PHE A 75 4.55 13.21 4.08
N PRO A 76 5.69 12.86 4.68
CA PRO A 76 6.91 13.66 4.53
C PRO A 76 7.29 13.74 3.04
N ASN A 77 7.88 14.87 2.64
CA ASN A 77 8.32 15.09 1.26
C ASN A 77 9.33 14.03 0.79
N GLU A 78 10.14 13.53 1.72
CA GLU A 78 11.12 12.46 1.48
C GLU A 78 10.96 11.35 2.50
N LEU A 79 11.20 10.12 2.06
CA LEU A 79 11.19 8.92 2.89
C LEU A 79 12.18 7.87 2.36
N ILE A 80 12.50 6.91 3.22
CA ILE A 80 13.37 5.77 2.91
C ILE A 80 12.50 4.53 2.69
N LEU A 81 12.57 3.91 1.51
CA LEU A 81 11.79 2.70 1.18
C LEU A 81 12.56 1.39 1.43
N ASP A 82 13.81 1.32 0.99
CA ASP A 82 14.58 0.08 0.91
C ASP A 82 16.00 0.21 1.50
N ASP A 83 16.71 1.29 1.17
CA ASP A 83 18.07 1.58 1.66
C ASP A 83 18.16 2.98 2.28
N ALA A 84 19.30 3.37 2.85
CA ALA A 84 19.49 4.65 3.56
C ALA A 84 19.41 5.93 2.69
N SER A 85 18.86 5.86 1.47
CA SER A 85 18.67 7.02 0.60
C SER A 85 17.23 7.52 0.64
N PRO A 86 17.01 8.83 0.82
CA PRO A 86 15.69 9.42 0.66
C PRO A 86 15.20 9.34 -0.79
N THR A 87 13.89 9.22 -0.95
CA THR A 87 13.12 9.33 -2.20
C THR A 87 11.70 9.84 -1.89
N THR A 88 10.87 10.04 -2.91
CA THR A 88 9.47 10.50 -2.76
C THR A 88 8.50 9.41 -3.22
N LEU A 89 7.26 9.42 -2.70
CA LEU A 89 6.24 8.46 -3.15
C LEU A 89 5.86 8.68 -4.61
N GLU A 90 5.89 9.94 -5.04
CA GLU A 90 5.61 10.39 -6.40
C GLU A 90 6.64 9.83 -7.39
N GLU A 91 7.94 10.02 -7.12
CA GLU A 91 9.02 9.49 -7.98
C GLU A 91 9.03 7.95 -8.03
N GLU A 92 8.48 7.32 -6.98
CA GLU A 92 8.37 5.87 -6.87
C GLU A 92 7.04 5.31 -7.36
N PHE A 93 6.14 6.16 -7.87
CA PHE A 93 4.84 5.77 -8.41
C PHE A 93 4.02 4.94 -7.41
N LEU A 94 3.98 5.40 -6.16
CA LEU A 94 3.31 4.76 -5.02
C LEU A 94 2.03 5.48 -4.57
N LEU A 95 1.56 6.47 -5.34
CA LEU A 95 0.32 7.19 -5.07
C LEU A 95 -0.80 6.73 -6.01
N ASN A 96 -2.02 6.69 -5.48
CA ASN A 96 -3.23 6.42 -6.25
C ASN A 96 -3.62 7.61 -7.15
N GLY A 97 -4.74 7.47 -7.87
CA GLY A 97 -5.23 8.52 -8.78
C GLY A 97 -5.65 9.83 -8.09
N GLU A 98 -5.79 9.83 -6.75
CA GLU A 98 -6.10 11.00 -5.93
C GLU A 98 -4.83 11.59 -5.28
N GLY A 99 -3.63 11.08 -5.58
CA GLY A 99 -2.39 11.52 -4.95
C GLY A 99 -2.25 11.06 -3.49
N LYS A 100 -2.96 10.00 -3.09
CA LYS A 100 -2.89 9.42 -1.74
C LYS A 100 -2.09 8.13 -1.73
N LEU A 101 -1.46 7.83 -0.59
CA LEU A 101 -0.88 6.52 -0.35
C LEU A 101 -2.00 5.57 0.10
N GLU A 102 -2.42 4.65 -0.76
CA GLU A 102 -3.49 3.69 -0.49
C GLU A 102 -2.92 2.31 -0.21
N ILE A 103 -3.07 1.83 1.02
CA ILE A 103 -2.51 0.56 1.49
C ILE A 103 -3.63 -0.40 1.85
N HIS A 104 -3.58 -1.58 1.25
CA HIS A 104 -4.51 -2.69 1.50
C HIS A 104 -3.80 -3.74 2.34
N LYS A 105 -4.33 -4.03 3.52
CA LYS A 105 -3.94 -5.20 4.33
C LYS A 105 -5.04 -6.25 4.24
N ARG A 106 -4.70 -7.41 3.67
CA ARG A 106 -5.60 -8.57 3.58
C ARG A 106 -5.19 -9.61 4.61
N TYR A 107 -6.17 -10.17 5.30
CA TYR A 107 -5.96 -11.11 6.39
C TYR A 107 -6.57 -12.47 6.10
N SER A 108 -5.99 -13.51 6.69
CA SER A 108 -6.47 -14.89 6.57
C SER A 108 -7.59 -15.19 7.57
N GLY A 109 -8.73 -14.51 7.42
CA GLY A 109 -9.89 -14.65 8.31
C GLY A 109 -10.51 -16.05 8.32
N ASP A 110 -10.11 -16.92 7.40
CA ASP A 110 -10.51 -18.32 7.32
C ASP A 110 -9.72 -19.26 8.25
N LEU A 111 -8.67 -18.74 8.92
CA LEU A 111 -7.83 -19.52 9.82
C LEU A 111 -8.22 -19.34 11.30
N GLN A 112 -7.91 -20.34 12.12
CA GLN A 112 -8.09 -20.26 13.59
C GLN A 112 -7.21 -19.20 14.26
N LYS A 113 -6.11 -18.81 13.61
CA LYS A 113 -5.25 -17.71 13.99
C LYS A 113 -5.04 -16.85 12.75
N PRO A 114 -5.96 -15.91 12.47
CA PRO A 114 -5.82 -15.02 11.33
C PRO A 114 -4.50 -14.27 11.39
N LYS A 115 -3.92 -14.00 10.23
CA LYS A 115 -2.69 -13.22 10.08
C LYS A 115 -2.79 -12.31 8.88
N CYS A 116 -1.98 -11.25 8.89
CA CYS A 116 -1.78 -10.45 7.69
C CYS A 116 -1.15 -11.31 6.58
N LYS A 117 -1.91 -11.57 5.52
CA LYS A 117 -1.53 -12.41 4.38
C LYS A 117 -0.77 -11.61 3.33
N SER A 118 -1.16 -10.36 3.12
CA SER A 118 -0.52 -9.47 2.16
C SER A 118 -0.72 -8.02 2.56
N ILE A 119 0.31 -7.22 2.28
CA ILE A 119 0.28 -5.76 2.31
C ILE A 119 0.63 -5.31 0.90
N SER A 120 -0.22 -4.48 0.30
CA SER A 120 -0.04 -4.01 -1.07
C SER A 120 -0.46 -2.54 -1.19
N ALA A 121 0.24 -1.80 -2.03
CA ALA A 121 -0.15 -0.43 -2.37
C ALA A 121 -1.03 -0.43 -3.62
N TYR A 122 -2.13 0.33 -3.63
CA TYR A 122 -2.90 0.59 -4.85
C TYR A 122 -2.48 1.94 -5.41
N ALA A 123 -1.80 1.95 -6.55
CA ALA A 123 -1.17 3.15 -7.08
C ALA A 123 -1.17 3.21 -8.60
N LEU A 124 -1.00 4.42 -9.16
CA LEU A 124 -0.72 4.64 -10.58
C LEU A 124 0.72 4.21 -10.86
N HIS A 125 0.92 2.94 -11.20
CA HIS A 125 2.24 2.32 -11.35
C HIS A 125 2.60 2.03 -12.81
N PRO A 126 3.89 2.03 -13.18
CA PRO A 126 4.34 1.53 -14.48
C PRO A 126 3.84 0.10 -14.75
N THR A 127 3.35 -0.12 -15.97
CA THR A 127 2.95 -1.47 -16.44
C THR A 127 3.76 -1.94 -17.65
N ILE A 128 4.62 -1.06 -18.18
CA ILE A 128 5.52 -1.43 -19.26
C ILE A 128 6.51 -2.51 -18.79
N ASN A 129 6.66 -3.55 -19.61
CA ASN A 129 7.58 -4.64 -19.35
C ASN A 129 8.99 -4.08 -19.06
N ARG A 130 9.63 -4.60 -18.02
CA ARG A 130 10.97 -4.20 -17.52
C ARG A 130 11.00 -2.96 -16.64
N ALA A 131 9.87 -2.28 -16.42
CA ALA A 131 9.75 -1.22 -15.42
C ALA A 131 8.63 -1.49 -14.38
N ASP A 132 7.85 -2.55 -14.57
CA ASP A 132 6.66 -2.93 -13.79
C ASP A 132 6.98 -3.59 -12.43
N ASP A 133 8.19 -4.14 -12.27
CA ASP A 133 8.61 -4.93 -11.09
C ASP A 133 9.77 -4.29 -10.31
N LEU A 134 10.11 -3.03 -10.59
CA LEU A 134 11.36 -2.43 -10.09
C LEU A 134 11.42 -2.31 -8.57
N LEU A 135 10.29 -2.17 -7.89
CA LEU A 135 10.23 -2.08 -6.42
C LEU A 135 10.54 -3.43 -5.74
N GLN A 136 10.35 -4.54 -6.45
CA GLN A 136 10.57 -5.89 -5.94
C GLN A 136 12.01 -6.38 -6.19
N LEU A 137 12.76 -5.71 -7.07
CA LEU A 137 14.12 -6.09 -7.44
C LEU A 137 15.16 -5.62 -6.41
N LYS A 138 16.10 -6.50 -6.08
CA LYS A 138 17.29 -6.13 -5.29
C LYS A 138 18.23 -5.25 -6.10
N ASN A 139 19.11 -4.51 -5.42
CA ASN A 139 20.14 -3.66 -6.05
C ASN A 139 20.92 -4.37 -7.19
N THR A 140 21.33 -5.63 -6.97
CA THR A 140 22.07 -6.42 -7.97
C THR A 140 21.24 -6.73 -9.22
N GLU A 141 19.93 -6.94 -9.05
CA GLU A 141 18.98 -7.22 -10.11
C GLU A 141 18.62 -5.93 -10.88
N LEU A 142 18.50 -4.80 -10.18
CA LEU A 142 18.35 -3.47 -10.80
C LEU A 142 19.54 -3.13 -11.70
N LYS A 143 20.77 -3.35 -11.24
CA LYS A 143 21.98 -3.16 -12.06
C LYS A 143 22.03 -4.09 -13.26
N ARG A 144 21.55 -5.32 -13.11
CA ARG A 144 21.43 -6.25 -14.25
C ARG A 144 20.40 -5.73 -15.24
N ARG A 145 19.22 -5.29 -14.77
CA ARG A 145 18.16 -4.72 -15.60
C ARG A 145 18.63 -3.52 -16.40
N ALA A 146 19.33 -2.58 -15.76
CA ALA A 146 19.91 -1.42 -16.43
C ALA A 146 20.90 -1.82 -17.55
N ARG A 147 21.79 -2.79 -17.28
CA ARG A 147 22.75 -3.30 -18.29
C ARG A 147 22.05 -3.98 -19.47
N GLU A 148 21.02 -4.79 -19.22
CA GLU A 148 20.25 -5.44 -20.28
C GLU A 148 19.49 -4.44 -21.17
N LEU A 149 19.09 -3.30 -20.60
CA LEU A 149 18.48 -2.18 -21.33
C LEU A 149 19.51 -1.24 -21.99
N GLY A 150 20.81 -1.49 -21.81
CA GLY A 150 21.89 -0.66 -22.36
C GLY A 150 22.00 0.72 -21.68
N ILE A 151 21.49 0.88 -20.46
CA ILE A 151 21.51 2.14 -19.70
C ILE A 151 22.86 2.28 -19.01
N ASP A 152 23.54 3.41 -19.25
CA ASP A 152 24.76 3.76 -18.52
C ASP A 152 24.40 4.33 -17.14
N ILE A 153 24.81 3.62 -16.10
CA ILE A 153 24.62 3.99 -14.69
C ILE A 153 25.94 4.38 -14.00
N SER A 154 26.99 4.71 -14.77
CA SER A 154 28.29 5.13 -14.23
C SER A 154 28.25 6.52 -13.59
N SER A 155 27.31 7.37 -14.00
CA SER A 155 27.14 8.74 -13.50
C SER A 155 26.28 8.86 -12.24
N ILE A 156 25.68 7.76 -11.77
CA ILE A 156 24.81 7.73 -10.57
C ILE A 156 25.43 6.89 -9.45
N ASP A 157 24.96 7.08 -8.21
CA ASP A 157 25.37 6.22 -7.12
C ASP A 157 24.69 4.84 -7.23
N GLN A 158 25.45 3.88 -7.72
CA GLN A 158 25.03 2.50 -7.88
C GLN A 158 24.66 1.78 -6.58
N ARG A 159 24.88 2.37 -5.41
CA ARG A 159 24.41 1.83 -4.12
C ARG A 159 22.97 2.25 -3.81
N VAL A 160 22.44 3.24 -4.52
CA VAL A 160 21.11 3.81 -4.28
C VAL A 160 20.10 3.23 -5.27
N ASN A 161 19.20 2.36 -4.77
CA ASN A 161 18.17 1.73 -5.60
C ASN A 161 17.26 2.74 -6.29
N ALA A 162 16.82 3.77 -5.56
CA ALA A 162 15.95 4.82 -6.10
C ALA A 162 16.55 5.49 -7.35
N GLN A 163 17.86 5.78 -7.36
CA GLN A 163 18.53 6.36 -8.52
C GLN A 163 18.58 5.39 -9.71
N ILE A 164 18.82 4.11 -9.47
CA ILE A 164 18.81 3.09 -10.53
C ILE A 164 17.39 2.89 -11.08
N ARG A 165 16.38 2.81 -10.21
CA ARG A 165 14.97 2.72 -10.62
C ARG A 165 14.57 3.92 -11.47
N LYS A 166 14.93 5.13 -11.04
CA LYS A 166 14.70 6.36 -11.80
C LYS A 166 15.34 6.32 -13.19
N ALA A 167 16.63 5.96 -13.28
CA ALA A 167 17.33 5.82 -14.56
C ALA A 167 16.67 4.77 -15.49
N ILE A 168 16.20 3.65 -14.94
CA ILE A 168 15.45 2.64 -15.72
C ILE A 168 14.12 3.20 -16.22
N ARG A 169 13.38 3.94 -15.39
CA ARG A 169 12.09 4.52 -15.77
C ARG A 169 12.26 5.61 -16.84
N GLU A 170 13.25 6.49 -16.70
CA GLU A 170 13.56 7.57 -17.65
C GLU A 170 14.02 7.07 -19.03
N HIS A 171 14.45 5.81 -19.13
CA HIS A 171 14.77 5.17 -20.42
C HIS A 171 13.53 4.96 -21.31
N PHE A 172 12.34 4.83 -20.72
CA PHE A 172 11.10 4.61 -21.47
C PHE A 172 10.40 5.95 -21.75
N ASN A 173 9.96 6.15 -23.00
CA ASN A 173 9.20 7.34 -23.38
C ASN A 173 7.81 7.39 -22.72
N ASP A 174 7.20 6.23 -22.49
CA ASP A 174 5.91 6.07 -21.83
C ASP A 174 5.95 4.83 -20.92
N LEU A 175 5.68 5.03 -19.64
CA LEU A 175 5.67 3.98 -18.61
C LEU A 175 4.36 3.19 -18.58
N GLN A 176 3.35 3.61 -19.35
CA GLN A 176 2.02 3.01 -19.39
C GLN A 176 1.41 2.94 -17.98
N LEU A 177 1.38 4.08 -17.28
CA LEU A 177 0.89 4.14 -15.90
C LEU A 177 -0.57 3.70 -15.83
N GLN A 178 -0.87 2.75 -14.95
CA GLN A 178 -2.23 2.30 -14.67
C GLN A 178 -2.41 2.05 -13.17
N LEU A 179 -3.65 2.15 -12.70
CA LEU A 179 -3.97 1.80 -11.33
C LEU A 179 -3.84 0.29 -11.13
N SER A 180 -2.91 -0.13 -10.26
CA SER A 180 -2.63 -1.53 -10.00
C SER A 180 -2.24 -1.76 -8.53
N MET A 181 -2.29 -3.03 -8.11
CA MET A 181 -1.80 -3.47 -6.81
C MET A 181 -0.32 -3.80 -6.95
N ILE A 182 0.52 -3.16 -6.13
CA ILE A 182 1.98 -3.34 -6.07
C ILE A 182 2.36 -4.19 -4.86
#